data_AF-A0A6A1Q581-F1
#
_entry.id   AF-A0A6A1Q581-F1
#
_cell.length_a   1.000
_cell.length_b   1.000
_cell.length_c   1.000
_cell.angle_alpha   90.00
_cell.angle_beta   90.00
_cell.angle_gamma   90.00
#
_symmetry.space_group_name_H-M   'P 1'
#
loop_
_entity.id
_entity.type
_entity.pdbx_description
1 polymer ?
#
loop_
_entity_poly.entity_id
_entity_poly.type
_entity_poly.pdbx_seq_one_letter_code
_entity_poly.pdbx_strand_id
1 'polypeptide(L)'
;LRSLVKQLERGEASVVDLKKNLEYAATVLESVYIDETRRLLDTEDELSDIQSDAVPSEVRDWLASTFTRQMGMILRRSEEKPRFKSIVHAVQAGIFVERMYRRTSNMVGLSYPPAVIEALKDVDKWSFDVFSLNEASGDHALKFIFYELLTRYDLISRFKVSV
;
A
#
# COMPACT_ATOMS: atom_id res chain seq x y z
N LEU A 1 14.69 -27.61 -14.45
CA LEU A 1 14.76 -26.73 -15.64
C LEU A 1 16.15 -26.11 -15.85
N ARG A 2 16.70 -25.30 -14.93
CA ARG A 2 18.05 -24.68 -15.13
C ARG A 2 19.18 -25.69 -15.40
N SER A 3 19.15 -26.86 -14.77
CA SER A 3 20.10 -27.94 -15.05
C SER A 3 19.93 -28.56 -16.45
N LEU A 4 18.70 -28.69 -16.93
CA LEU A 4 18.39 -29.21 -18.27
C LEU A 4 18.83 -28.23 -19.36
N VAL A 5 18.66 -26.93 -19.13
CA VAL A 5 19.15 -25.88 -20.04
C VAL A 5 20.67 -25.97 -20.19
N LYS A 6 21.40 -26.12 -19.07
CA LYS A 6 22.87 -26.29 -19.11
C LYS A 6 23.32 -27.55 -19.84
N GLN A 7 22.57 -28.66 -19.72
CA GLN A 7 22.87 -29.91 -20.43
C GLN A 7 22.55 -29.79 -21.94
N LEU A 8 21.48 -29.07 -22.28
CA LEU A 8 21.10 -28.78 -23.66
C LEU A 8 22.15 -27.91 -24.37
N GLU A 9 22.62 -26.86 -23.69
CA GLU A 9 23.70 -25.97 -24.18
C GLU A 9 25.02 -26.73 -24.43
N ARG A 10 25.25 -27.82 -23.70
CA ARG A 10 26.43 -28.69 -23.84
C ARG A 10 26.25 -29.83 -24.86
N GLY A 11 25.04 -30.01 -25.40
CA GLY A 11 24.70 -31.13 -26.29
C GLY A 11 24.64 -32.50 -25.59
N GLU A 12 24.62 -32.53 -24.27
CA GLU A 12 24.63 -33.75 -23.44
C GLU A 12 23.22 -34.21 -23.04
N ALA A 13 22.17 -33.53 -23.50
CA ALA A 13 20.80 -33.79 -23.10
C ALA A 13 20.18 -34.97 -23.86
N SER A 14 19.78 -36.01 -23.12
CA SER A 14 18.95 -37.10 -23.61
C SER A 14 17.55 -36.59 -23.97
N VAL A 15 17.11 -36.87 -25.21
CA VAL A 15 15.77 -36.48 -25.71
C VAL A 15 14.65 -37.09 -24.86
N VAL A 16 14.84 -38.32 -24.38
CA VAL A 16 13.87 -39.03 -23.55
C VAL A 16 13.72 -38.35 -22.19
N ASP A 17 14.84 -37.98 -21.57
CA ASP A 17 14.83 -37.29 -20.28
C ASP A 17 14.30 -35.87 -20.41
N LEU A 18 14.60 -35.19 -21.53
CA LEU A 18 14.06 -33.87 -21.82
C LEU A 18 12.53 -33.91 -21.92
N LYS A 19 11.97 -34.87 -22.67
CA LYS A 19 10.52 -35.06 -22.80
C LYS A 19 9.87 -35.29 -21.44
N LYS A 20 10.37 -36.26 -20.66
CA LYS A 20 9.81 -36.60 -19.34
C LYS A 20 9.84 -35.41 -18.37
N ASN A 21 10.92 -34.64 -18.37
CA ASN A 21 11.03 -33.46 -17.50
C ASN A 21 10.12 -32.32 -17.93
N LEU A 22 9.91 -32.12 -19.23
CA LEU A 22 8.98 -31.11 -19.75
C LEU A 22 7.53 -31.48 -19.45
N GLU A 23 7.15 -32.74 -19.64
CA GLU A 23 5.81 -33.25 -19.28
C GLU A 23 5.54 -33.09 -17.77
N TYR A 24 6.54 -33.42 -16.93
CA TYR A 24 6.43 -33.22 -15.49
C TYR A 24 6.32 -31.73 -15.12
N ALA A 25 7.15 -30.86 -15.72
CA ALA A 25 7.08 -29.42 -15.47
C ALA A 25 5.74 -28.83 -15.90
N ALA A 26 5.19 -29.26 -17.04
CA ALA A 26 3.86 -28.87 -17.51
C ALA A 26 2.77 -29.30 -16.51
N THR A 27 2.80 -30.56 -16.06
CA THR A 27 1.85 -31.09 -15.07
C THR A 27 1.91 -30.31 -13.75
N VAL A 28 3.11 -29.99 -13.26
CA VAL A 28 3.28 -29.18 -12.05
C VAL A 28 2.73 -27.77 -12.27
N LEU A 29 3.04 -27.12 -13.39
CA LEU A 29 2.53 -25.78 -13.69
C LEU A 29 1.01 -25.75 -13.84
N GLU A 30 0.41 -26.78 -14.45
CA GLU A 30 -1.05 -26.94 -14.54
C GLU A 30 -1.67 -27.11 -13.15
N SER A 31 -1.07 -27.93 -12.28
CA SER A 31 -1.54 -28.10 -10.90
C SER A 31 -1.48 -26.81 -10.08
N VAL A 32 -0.39 -26.05 -10.21
CA VAL A 32 -0.20 -24.76 -9.53
C VAL A 32 -1.17 -23.71 -10.09
N TYR A 33 -1.42 -23.72 -11.41
CA TYR A 33 -2.40 -22.82 -12.02
C TYR A 33 -3.82 -23.11 -11.51
N ILE A 34 -4.22 -24.38 -11.42
CA ILE A 34 -5.53 -24.78 -10.88
C ILE A 34 -5.65 -24.39 -9.41
N ASP A 35 -4.61 -24.64 -8.60
CA ASP A 35 -4.61 -24.32 -7.17
C ASP A 35 -4.66 -22.81 -6.91
N GLU A 36 -3.87 -22.02 -7.64
CA GLU A 36 -3.92 -20.55 -7.57
C GLU A 36 -5.27 -20.02 -8.05
N THR A 37 -5.84 -20.59 -9.12
CA THR A 37 -7.18 -20.21 -9.60
C THR A 37 -8.25 -20.55 -8.56
N ARG A 38 -8.16 -21.72 -7.90
CA ARG A 38 -9.08 -22.10 -6.83
C ARG A 38 -8.92 -21.19 -5.61
N ARG A 39 -7.70 -20.88 -5.19
CA ARG A 39 -7.45 -19.98 -4.05
C ARG A 39 -7.97 -18.56 -4.29
N LEU A 40 -7.88 -18.05 -5.52
CA LEU A 40 -8.46 -16.77 -5.90
C LEU A 40 -10.01 -16.79 -5.87
N LEU A 41 -10.62 -17.95 -6.11
CA LEU A 41 -12.07 -18.15 -6.03
C LEU A 41 -12.54 -18.45 -4.59
N ASP A 42 -11.78 -19.20 -3.79
CA ASP A 42 -12.09 -19.53 -2.38
C ASP A 42 -12.05 -18.29 -1.47
N THR A 43 -11.25 -17.26 -1.80
CA THR A 43 -11.35 -15.96 -1.10
C THR A 43 -12.65 -15.20 -1.40
N GLU A 44 -13.37 -15.55 -2.47
CA GLU A 44 -14.75 -15.08 -2.68
C GLU A 44 -15.77 -15.97 -1.94
N ASP A 45 -15.43 -17.23 -1.65
CA ASP A 45 -16.29 -18.20 -0.94
C ASP A 45 -16.29 -18.02 0.58
N GLU A 46 -15.23 -17.46 1.19
CA GLU A 46 -15.26 -17.05 2.63
C GLU A 46 -16.26 -15.91 2.94
N LEU A 47 -16.87 -15.30 1.91
CA LEU A 47 -17.93 -14.28 2.05
C LEU A 47 -19.32 -14.83 1.71
N SER A 48 -19.45 -16.07 1.21
CA SER A 48 -20.74 -16.65 0.82
C SER A 48 -21.60 -17.03 2.03
N ASP A 49 -20.98 -17.21 3.21
CA ASP A 49 -21.63 -17.48 4.50
C ASP A 49 -22.17 -16.22 5.21
N ILE A 50 -21.90 -15.01 4.70
CA ILE A 50 -22.44 -13.77 5.28
C ILE A 50 -23.86 -13.57 4.74
N GLN A 51 -24.87 -13.62 5.62
CA GLN A 51 -26.25 -13.22 5.31
C GLN A 51 -26.28 -11.79 4.76
N SER A 52 -26.27 -11.69 3.43
CA SER A 52 -26.13 -10.44 2.67
C SER A 52 -27.38 -9.56 2.71
N ASP A 53 -28.46 -10.07 3.28
CA ASP A 53 -29.81 -9.52 3.33
C ASP A 53 -29.98 -8.41 4.39
N ALA A 54 -29.02 -8.25 5.30
CA ALA A 54 -28.99 -7.14 6.26
C ALA A 54 -28.26 -5.88 5.76
N VAL A 55 -27.51 -5.97 4.66
CA VAL A 55 -26.66 -4.88 4.15
C VAL A 55 -27.24 -4.34 2.83
N PRO A 56 -27.57 -3.04 2.74
CA PRO A 56 -28.05 -2.43 1.51
C PRO A 56 -27.11 -2.71 0.32
N SER A 57 -27.69 -2.90 -0.88
CA SER A 57 -26.94 -3.17 -2.11
C SER A 57 -25.85 -2.13 -2.36
N GLU A 58 -26.13 -0.86 -2.08
CA GLU A 58 -25.24 0.26 -2.27
C GLU A 58 -23.97 0.13 -1.42
N VAL A 59 -24.11 -0.40 -0.18
CA VAL A 59 -22.97 -0.62 0.71
C VAL A 59 -22.15 -1.81 0.22
N ARG A 60 -22.80 -2.90 -0.22
CA ARG A 60 -22.11 -4.06 -0.79
C ARG A 60 -21.35 -3.69 -2.07
N ASP A 61 -21.98 -2.92 -2.94
CA ASP A 61 -21.38 -2.44 -4.19
C ASP A 61 -20.20 -1.51 -3.91
N TRP A 62 -20.34 -0.59 -2.93
CA TRP A 62 -19.24 0.27 -2.50
C TRP A 62 -18.07 -0.53 -1.92
N LEU A 63 -18.35 -1.49 -1.03
CA LEU A 63 -17.34 -2.37 -0.44
C LEU A 63 -16.63 -3.20 -1.52
N ALA A 64 -17.38 -3.82 -2.43
CA ALA A 64 -16.85 -4.60 -3.53
C ALA A 64 -15.95 -3.73 -4.44
N SER A 65 -16.38 -2.50 -4.76
CA SER A 65 -15.60 -1.58 -5.59
C SER A 65 -14.33 -1.05 -4.92
N THR A 66 -14.32 -0.96 -3.59
CA THR A 66 -13.21 -0.37 -2.81
C THR A 66 -12.18 -1.44 -2.42
N PHE A 67 -12.63 -2.63 -2.02
CA PHE A 67 -11.79 -3.65 -1.38
C PHE A 67 -11.53 -4.89 -2.25
N THR A 68 -12.21 -5.06 -3.39
CA THR A 68 -11.95 -6.19 -4.30
C THR A 68 -11.34 -5.77 -5.63
N ARG A 69 -10.59 -6.70 -6.24
CA ARG A 69 -9.89 -6.47 -7.52
C ARG A 69 -10.83 -6.54 -8.73
N GLN A 70 -12.08 -6.97 -8.57
CA GLN A 70 -13.07 -7.08 -9.66
C GLN A 70 -13.37 -5.72 -10.32
N MET A 71 -13.17 -4.61 -9.60
CA MET A 71 -13.37 -3.28 -10.16
C MET A 71 -12.40 -2.94 -11.31
N GLY A 72 -11.28 -3.67 -11.48
CA GLY A 72 -10.40 -3.52 -12.63
C GLY A 72 -11.05 -3.91 -13.97
N MET A 73 -12.09 -4.75 -13.98
CA MET A 73 -12.88 -5.05 -15.19
C MET A 73 -14.00 -4.03 -15.43
N ILE A 74 -14.53 -3.39 -14.37
CA ILE A 74 -15.62 -2.41 -14.47
C ILE A 74 -15.08 -0.98 -14.76
N LEU A 75 -13.94 -0.60 -14.18
CA LEU A 75 -13.22 0.67 -14.43
C LEU A 75 -12.43 0.67 -15.74
N ARG A 76 -12.36 -0.46 -16.47
CA ARG A 76 -11.83 -0.48 -17.84
C ARG A 76 -12.72 0.26 -18.86
N ARG A 77 -13.74 1.01 -18.42
CA ARG A 77 -14.26 2.14 -19.18
C ARG A 77 -13.23 3.26 -19.21
N SER A 78 -12.31 3.12 -20.17
CA SER A 78 -11.36 4.14 -20.64
C SER A 78 -10.46 4.73 -19.55
N GLU A 79 -9.24 4.20 -19.42
CA GLU A 79 -8.13 5.06 -19.05
C GLU A 79 -8.02 6.16 -20.12
N GLU A 80 -8.75 7.26 -19.95
CA GLU A 80 -8.51 8.46 -20.71
C GLU A 80 -7.08 8.89 -20.39
N LYS A 81 -6.21 8.81 -21.40
CA LYS A 81 -4.85 9.38 -21.42
C LYS A 81 -4.85 10.67 -20.59
N PRO A 82 -4.03 10.78 -19.53
CA PRO A 82 -4.15 11.86 -18.56
C PRO A 82 -4.09 13.20 -19.28
N ARG A 83 -5.22 13.93 -19.27
CA ARG A 83 -5.32 15.21 -19.97
C ARG A 83 -4.36 16.20 -19.30
N PHE A 84 -3.80 17.12 -20.09
CA PHE A 84 -2.88 18.15 -19.59
C PHE A 84 -3.41 18.87 -18.33
N LYS A 85 -4.71 19.12 -18.26
CA LYS A 85 -5.38 19.70 -17.07
C LYS A 85 -5.20 18.85 -15.79
N SER A 86 -5.27 17.53 -15.89
CA SER A 86 -5.06 16.62 -14.75
C SER A 86 -3.60 16.60 -14.30
N ILE A 87 -2.67 16.65 -15.25
CA ILE A 87 -1.23 16.76 -14.96
C ILE A 87 -0.94 18.09 -14.27
N VAL A 88 -1.51 19.19 -14.79
CA VAL A 88 -1.37 20.53 -14.18
C VAL A 88 -1.93 20.54 -12.77
N HIS A 89 -3.10 19.96 -12.51
CA HIS A 89 -3.66 19.89 -11.16
C HIS A 89 -2.78 19.07 -10.20
N ALA A 90 -2.23 17.95 -10.66
CA ALA A 90 -1.30 17.15 -9.86
C ALA A 90 0.00 17.91 -9.56
N VAL A 91 0.56 18.62 -10.54
CA VAL A 91 1.75 19.48 -10.37
C VAL A 91 1.44 20.65 -9.43
N GLN A 92 0.28 21.30 -9.56
CA GLN A 92 -0.15 22.39 -8.70
C GLN A 92 -0.34 21.92 -7.25
N ALA A 93 -0.95 20.75 -7.06
CA ALA A 93 -1.07 20.12 -5.74
C ALA A 93 0.31 19.81 -5.16
N GLY A 94 1.23 19.24 -5.96
CA GLY A 94 2.62 18.98 -5.54
C GLY A 94 3.36 20.24 -5.11
N ILE A 95 3.30 21.31 -5.91
CA ILE A 95 3.92 22.61 -5.57
C ILE A 95 3.26 23.24 -4.34
N PHE A 96 1.93 23.12 -4.19
CA PHE A 96 1.22 23.64 -3.03
C PHE A 96 1.64 22.92 -1.75
N VAL A 97 1.73 21.59 -1.79
CA VAL A 97 2.24 20.76 -0.70
C VAL A 97 3.70 21.11 -0.37
N GLU A 98 4.55 21.25 -1.39
CA GLU A 98 5.96 21.63 -1.21
C GLU A 98 6.09 23.03 -0.58
N ARG A 99 5.27 23.98 -1.01
CA ARG A 99 5.25 25.35 -0.48
C ARG A 99 4.72 25.40 0.96
N MET A 100 3.74 24.57 1.30
CA MET A 100 3.27 24.38 2.68
C MET A 100 4.38 23.80 3.56
N TYR A 101 5.12 22.81 3.06
CA TYR A 101 6.25 22.21 3.78
C TYR A 101 7.36 23.24 4.05
N ARG A 102 7.77 24.02 3.03
CA ARG A 102 8.81 25.06 3.19
C ARG A 102 8.39 26.25 4.06
N ARG A 103 7.12 26.67 4.06
CA ARG A 103 6.65 27.77 4.93
C ARG A 103 6.58 27.36 6.40
N THR A 104 6.39 26.08 6.68
CA THR A 104 6.22 25.54 8.03
C THR A 104 7.55 25.10 8.66
N SER A 105 8.61 24.95 7.85
CA SER A 105 9.95 24.55 8.24
C SER A 105 10.80 25.73 8.73
N ASN A 106 10.40 26.39 9.82
CA ASN A 106 11.36 27.08 10.68
C ASN A 106 12.11 26.00 11.47
N MET A 107 13.16 25.45 10.88
CA MET A 107 13.97 24.32 11.38
C MET A 107 15.03 24.77 12.41
N VAL A 108 14.62 25.55 13.41
CA VAL A 108 15.48 25.85 14.57
C VAL A 108 14.70 25.48 15.80
N GLY A 109 14.98 24.28 16.32
CA GLY A 109 14.46 23.72 17.57
C GLY A 109 12.94 23.79 17.68
N LEU A 110 12.24 22.67 17.46
CA LEU A 110 10.82 22.57 17.83
C LEU A 110 10.65 22.93 19.30
N SER A 111 10.23 24.17 19.55
CA SER A 111 9.69 24.57 20.84
C SER A 111 8.27 24.00 20.88
N TYR A 112 8.07 22.99 21.72
CA TYR A 112 6.75 22.40 21.93
C TYR A 112 5.96 23.30 22.87
N PRO A 113 4.83 23.89 22.44
CA PRO A 113 3.93 24.56 23.36
C PRO A 113 3.48 23.59 24.46
N PRO A 114 3.29 24.04 25.72
CA PRO A 114 2.90 23.15 26.83
C PRO A 114 1.64 22.32 26.53
N ALA A 115 0.66 22.91 25.84
CA ALA A 115 -0.55 22.21 25.41
C ALA A 115 -0.28 21.04 24.44
N VAL A 116 0.71 21.18 23.56
CA VAL A 116 1.13 20.13 22.63
C VAL A 116 1.84 19.00 23.38
N ILE A 117 2.70 19.34 24.34
CA ILE A 117 3.38 18.34 25.18
C ILE A 117 2.34 17.51 25.94
N GLU A 118 1.32 18.18 26.50
CA GLU A 118 0.23 17.50 27.21
C GLU A 118 -0.53 16.54 26.29
N ALA A 119 -0.89 17.01 25.08
CA ALA A 119 -1.58 16.18 24.10
C ALA A 119 -0.74 14.94 23.71
N LEU A 120 0.58 15.08 23.55
CA LEU A 120 1.48 14.00 23.12
C LEU A 120 1.79 12.93 24.17
N LYS A 121 1.38 13.10 25.43
CA LYS A 121 1.63 12.11 26.50
C LYS A 121 1.10 10.72 26.14
N ASP A 122 -0.05 10.68 25.49
CA ASP A 122 -0.78 9.46 25.19
C ASP A 122 -0.60 8.96 23.75
N VAL A 123 0.43 9.44 23.03
CA VAL A 123 0.64 9.13 21.60
C VAL A 123 0.88 7.63 21.31
N ASP A 124 1.30 6.84 22.30
CA ASP A 124 1.46 5.38 22.16
C ASP A 124 0.16 4.60 22.46
N LYS A 125 -0.92 5.28 22.85
CA LYS A 125 -2.23 4.64 23.11
C LYS A 125 -3.07 4.65 21.83
N TRP A 126 -3.79 3.56 21.57
CA TRP A 126 -4.72 3.46 20.44
C TRP A 126 -5.84 4.52 20.50
N SER A 127 -6.20 4.96 21.70
CA SER A 127 -7.19 6.01 21.95
C SER A 127 -6.62 7.43 21.86
N PHE A 128 -5.43 7.62 21.28
CA PHE A 128 -4.80 8.93 21.15
C PHE A 128 -5.71 9.90 20.39
N ASP A 129 -5.95 11.07 20.98
CA ASP A 129 -6.79 12.10 20.37
C ASP A 129 -5.98 13.02 19.46
N VAL A 130 -5.98 12.68 18.17
CA VAL A 130 -5.32 13.47 17.12
C VAL A 130 -5.97 14.85 16.91
N PHE A 131 -7.25 15.01 17.23
CA PHE A 131 -7.94 16.29 17.05
C PHE A 131 -7.55 17.29 18.14
N SER A 132 -7.46 16.84 19.39
CA SER A 132 -6.92 17.65 20.50
C SER A 132 -5.48 18.11 20.21
N LEU A 133 -4.64 17.23 19.65
CA LEU A 133 -3.31 17.62 19.19
C LEU A 133 -3.38 18.69 18.08
N ASN A 134 -4.31 18.56 17.14
CA ASN A 134 -4.46 19.51 16.03
C ASN A 134 -4.83 20.91 16.52
N GLU A 135 -5.77 21.01 17.45
CA GLU A 135 -6.13 22.29 18.08
C GLU A 135 -4.95 22.88 18.88
N ALA A 136 -4.31 22.07 19.73
CA ALA A 136 -3.19 22.51 20.56
C ALA A 136 -1.97 22.97 19.74
N SER A 137 -1.80 22.42 18.54
CA SER A 137 -0.70 22.75 17.62
C SER A 137 -1.02 23.84 16.60
N GLY A 138 -2.25 24.39 16.62
CA GLY A 138 -2.71 25.38 15.65
C GLY A 138 -2.74 24.83 14.22
N ASP A 139 -3.40 23.69 14.02
CA ASP A 139 -3.56 22.97 12.74
C ASP A 139 -2.28 22.33 12.18
N HIS A 140 -1.34 22.00 13.06
CA HIS A 140 -0.05 21.39 12.70
C HIS A 140 0.17 20.02 13.33
N ALA A 141 -0.90 19.24 13.60
CA ALA A 141 -0.80 17.94 14.27
C ALA A 141 0.21 17.00 13.60
N LEU A 142 0.18 16.92 12.26
CA LEU A 142 1.08 16.05 11.50
C LEU A 142 2.56 16.39 11.73
N LYS A 143 2.91 17.68 11.82
CA LYS A 143 4.28 18.12 12.12
C LYS A 143 4.71 17.59 13.48
N PHE A 144 3.93 17.88 14.52
CA PHE A 144 4.31 17.52 15.89
C PHE A 144 4.33 16.01 16.12
N ILE A 145 3.34 15.26 15.61
CA ILE A 145 3.32 13.80 15.77
C ILE A 145 4.47 13.13 15.01
N PHE A 146 4.79 13.61 13.80
CA PHE A 146 5.88 13.04 13.01
C PHE A 146 7.23 13.24 13.70
N TYR A 147 7.51 14.45 14.20
CA TYR A 147 8.73 14.71 14.95
C TYR A 147 8.78 13.94 16.27
N GLU A 148 7.68 13.88 17.01
CA GLU A 148 7.59 13.09 18.24
C GLU A 148 7.93 11.62 17.99
N LEU A 149 7.37 11.00 16.95
CA LEU A 149 7.67 9.62 16.59
C LEU A 149 9.14 9.44 16.16
N LEU A 150 9.65 10.32 15.30
CA LEU A 150 11.04 10.23 14.84
C LEU A 150 12.04 10.39 16.00
N THR A 151 11.76 11.27 16.96
CA THR A 151 12.61 11.50 18.13
C THR A 151 12.46 10.37 19.15
N ARG A 152 11.23 9.98 19.51
CA ARG A 152 10.94 8.95 20.52
C ARG A 152 11.50 7.57 20.15
N TYR A 153 11.44 7.22 18.86
CA TYR A 153 11.98 5.95 18.34
C TYR A 153 13.44 6.06 17.84
N ASP A 154 14.12 7.18 18.11
CA ASP A 154 15.53 7.42 17.73
C ASP A 154 15.80 7.28 16.21
N LEU A 155 14.78 7.51 15.38
CA LEU A 155 14.85 7.33 13.94
C LEU A 155 15.69 8.42 13.28
N ILE A 156 15.69 9.64 13.84
CA ILE A 156 16.53 10.75 13.36
C ILE A 156 18.01 10.37 13.37
N SER A 157 18.48 9.86 14.51
CA SER A 157 19.87 9.42 14.70
C SER A 157 20.19 8.21 13.83
N ARG A 158 19.34 7.18 13.90
CA ARG A 158 19.54 5.91 13.16
C ARG A 158 19.65 6.09 11.67
N PHE A 159 18.82 6.96 11.08
CA PHE A 159 18.79 7.18 9.64
C PHE A 159 19.56 8.43 9.19
N LYS A 160 20.25 9.13 10.11
CA LYS A 160 21.00 10.37 9.83
C LYS A 160 20.14 11.40 9.09
N VAL A 161 18.89 11.54 9.52
CA VAL A 161 17.96 12.51 8.93
C VAL A 161 18.46 13.91 9.28
N SER A 162 18.67 14.75 8.25
CA SER A 162 19.02 16.15 8.47
C SER A 162 17.84 16.88 9.11
N VAL A 163 18.04 17.35 10.34
CA VAL A 163 17.07 18.14 11.13
C VAL A 163 17.21 19.62 10.86
#